data_AF-A0A2G5VMN7-F1
#
_entry.id   AF-A0A2G5VMN7-F1
#
_cell.length_a   1.000
_cell.length_b   1.000
_cell.length_c   1.000
_cell.angle_alpha   90.00
_cell.angle_beta   90.00
_cell.angle_gamma   90.00
#
_symmetry.space_group_name_H-M   'P 1'
#
loop_
_entity.id
_entity.type
_entity.pdbx_description
1 polymer ?
#
loop_
_entity_poly.entity_id
_entity_poly.type
_entity_poly.pdbx_seq_one_letter_code
_entity_poly.pdbx_strand_id
1 'polypeptide(L)'
;MSTLTFLFLLPMIFAAQSCKDPLLNECGCARRQTFDAAWLQNKHPEVYAQFSSATIQAPVVTYGSAECDEIRVVCPADFKVASFNISTSTIKFDPRSFPNPTVTPAFCDEGHWLREGLGSPMDTVLSLDSLTCIKQ
;
A
#
# COMPACT_ATOMS: atom_id res chain seq x y z
N MET A 1 33.42 39.76 -4.29
CA MET A 1 33.53 38.54 -5.13
C MET A 1 34.08 37.43 -4.26
N SER A 2 33.25 36.45 -3.88
CA SER A 2 33.59 35.02 -3.95
C SER A 2 32.39 34.22 -3.44
N THR A 3 31.72 33.59 -4.39
CA THR A 3 30.71 32.54 -4.23
C THR A 3 31.32 31.29 -3.59
N LEU A 4 30.67 30.72 -2.58
CA LEU A 4 30.81 29.30 -2.28
C LEU A 4 29.43 28.68 -2.09
N THR A 5 28.98 28.06 -3.17
CA THR A 5 27.78 27.25 -3.30
C THR A 5 27.98 25.96 -2.51
N PHE A 6 27.35 25.81 -1.34
CA PHE A 6 27.27 24.52 -0.67
C PHE A 6 26.02 23.77 -1.14
N LEU A 7 26.25 22.96 -2.18
CA LEU A 7 25.35 21.91 -2.65
C LEU A 7 25.30 20.81 -1.58
N PHE A 8 24.34 20.88 -0.66
CA PHE A 8 23.88 19.71 0.09
C PHE A 8 22.53 19.27 -0.50
N LEU A 9 22.60 18.66 -1.68
CA LEU A 9 21.53 17.82 -2.22
C LEU A 9 21.54 16.52 -1.42
N LEU A 10 20.81 16.52 -0.30
CA LEU A 10 20.38 15.31 0.41
C LEU A 10 18.95 15.00 -0.05
N PRO A 11 18.73 14.05 -0.99
CA PRO A 11 17.39 13.55 -1.24
C PRO A 11 17.04 12.52 -0.17
N MET A 12 16.92 12.95 1.10
CA MET A 12 16.27 12.15 2.15
C MET A 12 14.77 12.48 2.19
N ILE A 13 14.08 12.30 1.07
CA ILE A 13 12.65 12.66 0.95
C ILE A 13 11.77 11.46 0.58
N PHE A 14 12.18 10.19 0.73
CA PHE A 14 11.25 9.09 0.34
C PHE A 14 11.17 7.89 1.29
N ALA A 15 11.61 8.04 2.55
CA ALA A 15 11.39 6.98 3.55
C ALA A 15 9.99 7.01 4.21
N ALA A 16 9.11 7.93 3.83
CA ALA A 16 8.05 8.38 4.75
C ALA A 16 6.62 7.95 4.42
N GLN A 17 6.33 7.26 3.32
CA GLN A 17 4.92 6.98 3.02
C GLN A 17 4.33 5.88 3.92
N SER A 18 5.16 4.97 4.48
CA SER A 18 4.71 4.06 5.55
C SER A 18 4.82 4.64 6.97
N CYS A 19 5.45 5.80 7.16
CA CYS A 19 5.72 6.39 8.48
C CYS A 19 4.93 7.66 8.79
N LYS A 20 4.16 8.19 7.84
CA LYS A 20 3.43 9.46 8.01
C LYS A 20 1.95 9.28 8.28
N ASP A 21 1.38 8.15 7.90
CA ASP A 21 -0.04 7.87 8.13
C ASP A 21 -0.25 7.34 9.56
N PRO A 22 -1.32 7.79 10.26
CA PRO A 22 -1.69 7.21 11.54
C PRO A 22 -1.93 5.70 11.39
N LEU A 23 -1.59 4.91 12.42
CA LEU A 23 -1.76 3.45 12.38
C LEU A 23 -3.23 3.04 12.13
N LEU A 24 -4.16 3.86 12.61
CA LEU A 24 -5.59 3.67 12.47
C LEU A 24 -6.18 4.60 11.41
N ASN A 25 -7.26 4.18 10.80
CA ASN A 25 -8.08 5.00 9.91
C ASN A 25 -9.15 5.79 10.68
N GLU A 26 -9.94 6.55 9.93
CA GLU A 26 -11.10 7.30 10.40
C GLU A 26 -12.18 6.44 11.08
N CYS A 27 -12.18 5.13 10.85
CA CYS A 27 -13.08 4.15 11.45
C CYS A 27 -12.57 3.56 12.78
N GLY A 28 -11.31 3.85 13.16
CA GLY A 28 -10.66 3.26 14.33
C GLY A 28 -9.99 1.89 14.11
N CYS A 29 -9.99 1.37 12.88
CA CYS A 29 -9.32 0.11 12.51
C CYS A 29 -7.97 0.36 11.85
N ALA A 30 -7.11 -0.67 11.80
CA ALA A 30 -5.80 -0.59 11.17
C ALA A 30 -5.90 -0.19 9.68
N ARG A 31 -5.00 0.69 9.22
CA ARG A 31 -4.96 1.06 7.80
C ARG A 31 -4.51 -0.12 6.93
N ARG A 32 -5.07 -0.23 5.73
CA ARG A 32 -4.60 -1.16 4.69
C ARG A 32 -3.15 -0.84 4.38
N GLN A 33 -2.28 -1.83 4.49
CA GLN A 33 -0.87 -1.65 4.16
C GLN A 33 -0.69 -1.38 2.67
N THR A 34 0.10 -0.36 2.37
CA THR A 34 0.50 -0.01 1.01
C THR A 34 1.99 0.26 0.91
N PHE A 35 2.53 0.26 -0.31
CA PHE A 35 3.92 0.61 -0.54
C PHE A 35 4.16 1.33 -1.87
N ASP A 36 5.30 2.01 -1.94
CA ASP A 36 5.83 2.67 -3.13
C ASP A 36 7.19 2.09 -3.54
N ALA A 37 7.77 2.62 -4.63
CA ALA A 37 9.07 2.20 -5.13
C ALA A 37 10.18 2.34 -4.08
N ALA A 38 10.18 3.42 -3.29
CA ALA A 38 11.23 3.70 -2.32
C ALA A 38 11.20 2.72 -1.15
N TRP A 39 10.00 2.39 -0.66
CA TRP A 39 9.81 1.35 0.35
C TRP A 39 10.29 0.00 -0.18
N LEU A 40 9.90 -0.38 -1.40
CA LEU A 40 10.30 -1.66 -1.99
C LEU A 40 11.82 -1.74 -2.16
N GLN A 41 12.45 -0.67 -2.66
CA GLN A 41 13.91 -0.60 -2.82
C GLN A 41 14.66 -0.71 -1.49
N ASN A 42 14.13 -0.08 -0.43
CA ASN A 42 14.77 -0.06 0.89
C ASN A 42 14.57 -1.38 1.66
N LYS A 43 13.36 -1.95 1.61
CA LYS A 43 12.99 -3.12 2.43
C LYS A 43 13.19 -4.45 1.71
N HIS A 44 13.08 -4.48 0.39
CA HIS A 44 13.14 -5.68 -0.45
C HIS A 44 13.89 -5.40 -1.77
N PRO A 45 15.18 -5.02 -1.71
CA PRO A 45 15.95 -4.59 -2.89
C PRO A 45 16.01 -5.66 -4.00
N GLU A 46 16.01 -6.94 -3.63
CA GLU A 46 15.98 -8.09 -4.53
C GLU A 46 14.68 -8.20 -5.33
N VAL A 47 13.56 -7.79 -4.73
CA VAL A 47 12.27 -7.72 -5.40
C VAL A 47 12.22 -6.47 -6.27
N TYR A 48 12.67 -5.33 -5.74
CA TYR A 48 12.74 -4.08 -6.49
C TYR A 48 13.53 -4.22 -7.81
N ALA A 49 14.67 -4.92 -7.79
CA ALA A 49 15.49 -5.14 -8.98
C ALA A 49 14.73 -5.82 -10.13
N GLN A 50 13.80 -6.72 -9.82
CA GLN A 50 12.95 -7.43 -10.81
C GLN A 50 11.94 -6.51 -11.50
N PHE A 51 11.63 -5.35 -10.88
CA PHE A 51 10.67 -4.37 -11.36
C PHE A 51 11.32 -3.01 -11.65
N SER A 52 12.63 -2.97 -11.89
CA SER A 52 13.40 -1.74 -12.07
C SER A 52 12.96 -0.88 -13.26
N SER A 53 12.27 -1.46 -14.24
CA SER A 53 11.66 -0.73 -15.37
C SER A 53 10.21 -0.28 -15.12
N ALA A 54 9.59 -0.74 -14.04
CA ALA A 54 8.20 -0.42 -13.73
C ALA A 54 8.07 0.89 -12.95
N THR A 55 6.98 1.60 -13.15
CA THR A 55 6.57 2.69 -12.26
C THR A 55 5.76 2.09 -11.11
N ILE A 56 6.24 2.26 -9.87
CA ILE A 56 5.60 1.77 -8.64
C ILE A 56 5.25 2.97 -7.76
N GLN A 57 4.00 3.05 -7.32
CA GLN A 57 3.54 4.11 -6.42
C GLN A 57 2.45 3.61 -5.48
N ALA A 58 2.34 4.20 -4.30
CA ALA A 58 1.26 3.86 -3.37
C ALA A 58 -0.12 4.20 -3.98
N PRO A 59 -1.13 3.34 -3.78
CA PRO A 59 -2.50 3.62 -4.19
C PRO A 59 -3.16 4.60 -3.23
N VAL A 60 -4.32 5.11 -3.63
CA VAL A 60 -5.24 5.78 -2.71
C VAL A 60 -6.06 4.71 -2.01
N VAL A 61 -6.12 4.75 -0.68
CA VAL A 61 -6.99 3.90 0.13
C VAL A 61 -8.06 4.74 0.78
N THR A 62 -9.32 4.33 0.63
CA THR A 62 -10.48 4.89 1.31
C THR A 62 -11.20 3.79 2.07
N TYR A 63 -11.71 4.11 3.25
CA TYR A 63 -12.50 3.18 4.07
C TYR A 63 -13.95 3.61 3.90
N GLY A 64 -14.72 2.76 3.22
CA GLY A 64 -15.99 3.14 2.61
C GLY A 64 -17.09 3.44 3.60
N SER A 65 -17.97 4.34 3.13
CA SER A 65 -19.20 4.88 3.73
C SER A 65 -19.08 5.45 5.15
N ALA A 66 -20.14 6.11 5.62
CA ALA A 66 -20.23 6.56 7.01
C ALA A 66 -20.22 5.39 8.02
N GLU A 67 -20.38 4.15 7.52
CA GLU A 67 -20.53 2.93 8.31
C GLU A 67 -19.27 2.05 8.30
N CYS A 68 -18.19 2.45 7.60
CA CYS A 68 -16.90 1.76 7.65
C CYS A 68 -16.98 0.27 7.24
N ASP A 69 -17.68 0.00 6.15
CA ASP A 69 -18.13 -1.33 5.69
C ASP A 69 -17.36 -1.90 4.48
N GLU A 70 -16.41 -1.14 3.93
CA GLU A 70 -15.48 -1.62 2.92
C GLU A 70 -14.09 -0.99 3.02
N ILE A 71 -13.08 -1.67 2.47
CA ILE A 71 -11.76 -1.10 2.19
C ILE A 71 -11.63 -0.99 0.67
N ARG A 72 -11.49 0.24 0.17
CA ARG A 72 -11.39 0.52 -1.26
C ARG A 72 -10.00 1.05 -1.60
N VAL A 73 -9.36 0.42 -2.57
CA VAL A 73 -8.01 0.75 -3.05
C VAL A 73 -8.07 1.11 -4.52
N VAL A 74 -7.55 2.28 -4.86
CA VAL A 74 -7.64 2.86 -6.20
C VAL A 74 -6.26 3.23 -6.70
N CYS A 75 -5.96 2.79 -7.92
CA CYS A 75 -4.79 3.21 -8.66
C CYS A 75 -5.15 4.22 -9.76
N PRO A 76 -4.23 5.12 -10.17
CA PRO A 76 -4.45 5.98 -11.32
C PRO A 76 -4.76 5.20 -12.60
N ALA A 77 -5.31 5.89 -13.60
CA ALA A 77 -5.53 5.30 -14.92
C ALA A 77 -4.23 4.71 -15.49
N ASP A 78 -4.34 3.61 -16.21
CA ASP A 78 -3.24 2.81 -16.78
C ASP A 78 -2.32 2.10 -15.77
N PHE A 79 -2.62 2.15 -14.47
CA PHE A 79 -1.95 1.34 -13.46
C PHE A 79 -2.80 0.11 -13.11
N LYS A 80 -2.11 -1.00 -12.83
CA LYS A 80 -2.69 -2.20 -12.24
C LYS A 80 -2.49 -2.16 -10.74
N VAL A 81 -3.45 -2.69 -9.98
CA VAL A 81 -3.24 -2.97 -8.55
C VAL A 81 -2.37 -4.22 -8.46
N ALA A 82 -1.34 -4.15 -7.62
CA ALA A 82 -0.46 -5.26 -7.33
C ALA A 82 -0.41 -5.50 -5.82
N SER A 83 -0.28 -6.76 -5.44
CA SER A 83 -0.09 -7.21 -4.07
C SER A 83 1.30 -7.76 -3.88
N PHE A 84 2.00 -7.26 -2.88
CA PHE A 84 3.23 -7.82 -2.36
C PHE A 84 2.92 -8.67 -1.13
N ASN A 85 3.20 -9.96 -1.24
CA ASN A 85 3.07 -10.86 -0.11
C ASN A 85 4.38 -10.90 0.68
N ILE A 86 4.35 -10.41 1.92
CA ILE A 86 5.54 -10.24 2.75
C ILE A 86 6.17 -11.58 3.12
N SER A 87 5.36 -12.63 3.33
CA SER A 87 5.86 -13.95 3.73
C SER A 87 6.63 -14.68 2.63
N THR A 88 6.31 -14.39 1.36
CA THR A 88 6.92 -15.05 0.19
C THR A 88 7.82 -14.11 -0.61
N SER A 89 7.86 -12.82 -0.29
CA SER A 89 8.52 -11.78 -1.06
C SER A 89 8.13 -11.77 -2.55
N THR A 90 6.85 -12.03 -2.86
CA THR A 90 6.36 -12.08 -4.25
C THR A 90 5.37 -10.96 -4.55
N ILE A 91 5.45 -10.41 -5.77
CA ILE A 91 4.47 -9.44 -6.30
C ILE A 91 3.53 -10.14 -7.28
N LYS A 92 2.22 -9.97 -7.09
CA LYS A 92 1.14 -10.48 -7.97
C LYS A 92 0.27 -9.32 -8.45
N PHE A 93 -0.13 -9.31 -9.72
CA PHE A 93 -0.93 -8.24 -10.32
C PHE A 93 -1.94 -8.77 -11.36
N ASP A 94 -2.48 -9.98 -11.15
CA ASP A 94 -3.58 -10.50 -11.97
C ASP A 94 -4.81 -9.61 -11.78
N PRO A 95 -5.34 -8.95 -12.83
CA PRO A 95 -6.48 -8.05 -12.72
C PRO A 95 -7.77 -8.74 -12.26
N ARG A 96 -7.86 -10.07 -12.34
CA ARG A 96 -8.99 -10.84 -11.79
C ARG A 96 -8.93 -10.94 -10.27
N SER A 97 -7.72 -11.00 -9.70
CA SER A 97 -7.50 -11.04 -8.26
C SER A 97 -7.44 -9.65 -7.65
N PHE A 98 -6.89 -8.68 -8.40
CA PHE A 98 -6.67 -7.30 -7.97
C PHE A 98 -7.21 -6.32 -9.01
N PRO A 99 -8.55 -6.19 -9.14
CA PRO A 99 -9.16 -5.22 -10.05
C PRO A 99 -8.83 -3.79 -9.61
N ASN A 100 -8.94 -2.81 -10.52
CA ASN A 100 -8.86 -1.39 -10.17
C ASN A 100 -10.22 -0.72 -10.43
N PRO A 101 -10.97 -0.27 -9.40
CA PRO A 101 -10.64 -0.31 -7.98
C PRO A 101 -10.71 -1.73 -7.39
N THR A 102 -9.88 -2.01 -6.39
CA THR A 102 -10.00 -3.21 -5.54
C THR A 102 -10.89 -2.85 -4.37
N VAL A 103 -11.96 -3.62 -4.17
CA VAL A 103 -12.90 -3.45 -3.05
C VAL A 103 -12.85 -4.70 -2.19
N THR A 104 -12.49 -4.54 -0.93
CA THR A 104 -12.51 -5.61 0.08
C THR A 104 -13.71 -5.36 0.99
N PRO A 105 -14.76 -6.19 0.91
CA PRO A 105 -15.88 -6.12 1.86
C PRO A 105 -15.39 -6.45 3.26
N ALA A 106 -15.50 -5.49 4.18
CA ALA A 106 -15.05 -5.63 5.56
C ALA A 106 -15.62 -4.51 6.42
N PHE A 107 -16.11 -4.82 7.61
CA PHE A 107 -16.57 -3.81 8.56
C PHE A 107 -15.59 -3.67 9.72
N CYS A 108 -15.48 -2.46 10.24
CA CYS A 108 -14.64 -2.15 11.39
C CYS A 108 -15.44 -2.33 12.69
N ASP A 109 -14.96 -3.18 13.60
CA ASP A 109 -15.58 -3.40 14.91
C ASP A 109 -14.51 -3.57 15.99
N GLU A 110 -14.65 -2.86 17.11
CA GLU A 110 -13.69 -2.85 18.23
C GLU A 110 -12.20 -2.69 17.81
N GLY A 111 -11.93 -1.97 16.72
CA GLY A 111 -10.58 -1.75 16.17
C GLY A 111 -10.05 -2.88 15.27
N HIS A 112 -10.88 -3.85 14.94
CA HIS A 112 -10.58 -5.00 14.09
C HIS A 112 -11.38 -4.99 12.79
N TRP A 113 -10.73 -5.43 11.72
CA TRP A 113 -11.43 -5.68 10.46
C TRP A 113 -12.09 -7.04 10.45
N LEU A 114 -13.41 -7.05 10.30
CA LEU A 114 -14.23 -8.25 10.23
C LEU A 114 -14.87 -8.37 8.85
N ARG A 115 -15.22 -9.59 8.45
CA ARG A 115 -15.99 -9.85 7.23
C ARG A 115 -17.01 -10.93 7.49
N GLU A 116 -18.22 -10.72 7.00
CA GLU A 116 -19.30 -11.69 7.13
C GLU A 116 -18.87 -13.06 6.59
N GLY A 117 -19.15 -14.10 7.38
CA GLY A 117 -18.82 -15.48 7.04
C GLY A 117 -17.37 -15.89 7.30
N LEU A 118 -16.49 -15.00 7.77
CA LEU A 118 -15.18 -15.39 8.31
C LEU A 118 -15.29 -15.64 9.82
N GLY A 119 -14.71 -16.75 10.29
CA GLY A 119 -14.65 -17.10 11.71
C GLY A 119 -13.54 -16.38 12.48
N SER A 120 -12.83 -15.44 11.87
CA SER A 120 -11.69 -14.72 12.47
C SER A 120 -11.52 -13.33 11.84
N PRO A 121 -10.92 -12.36 12.57
CA PRO A 121 -10.58 -11.06 12.01
C PRO A 121 -9.64 -11.18 10.81
N MET A 122 -9.80 -10.29 9.83
CA MET A 122 -8.98 -10.28 8.64
C MET A 122 -7.71 -9.42 8.78
N ASP A 123 -7.45 -8.83 9.94
CA ASP A 123 -6.25 -8.03 10.22
C ASP A 123 -4.94 -8.75 9.86
N THR A 124 -4.88 -10.06 10.10
CA THR A 124 -3.71 -10.87 9.71
C THR A 124 -3.55 -10.95 8.19
N VAL A 125 -4.64 -11.14 7.44
CA VAL A 125 -4.60 -11.13 5.97
C VAL A 125 -4.20 -9.74 5.48
N LEU A 126 -4.75 -8.69 6.11
CA LEU A 126 -4.48 -7.32 5.73
C LEU A 126 -3.04 -6.87 6.01
N SER A 127 -2.37 -7.49 6.98
CA SER A 127 -0.98 -7.21 7.36
C SER A 127 0.07 -8.07 6.65
N LEU A 128 -0.32 -9.22 6.06
CA LEU A 128 0.59 -10.08 5.29
C LEU A 128 0.75 -9.65 3.83
N ASP A 129 -0.24 -8.95 3.30
CA ASP A 129 -0.25 -8.48 1.91
C ASP A 129 -0.31 -6.95 1.86
N SER A 130 0.69 -6.33 1.25
CA SER A 130 0.75 -4.88 1.01
C SER A 130 0.37 -4.56 -0.44
N LEU A 131 -0.37 -3.48 -0.68
CA LEU A 131 -0.84 -3.12 -2.03
C LEU A 131 -0.08 -1.94 -2.64
N THR A 132 0.12 -1.98 -3.96
CA THR A 132 0.75 -0.92 -4.74
C THR A 132 0.06 -0.74 -6.09
N CYS A 133 0.35 0.38 -6.77
CA CYS A 133 0.06 0.59 -8.16
C CYS A 133 1.30 0.34 -9.00
N ILE A 134 1.18 -0.50 -10.03
CA ILE A 134 2.28 -0.80 -10.95
C ILE A 134 1.88 -0.52 -12.40
N LYS A 135 2.80 0.12 -13.14
CA LYS A 135 2.73 0.31 -14.60
C LYS A 135 4.04 -0.17 -15.22
N GLN A 136 3.94 -1.00 -16.25
CA GLN A 136 5.06 -1.54 -17.03
C GLN A 136 4.99 -1.02 -18.46
#